data_AF-K4JDR0-F1
#
_entry.id   AF-K4JDR0-F1
#
_cell.length_a   1.000
_cell.length_b   1.000
_cell.length_c   1.000
_cell.angle_alpha   90.00
_cell.angle_beta   90.00
_cell.angle_gamma   90.00
#
_symmetry.space_group_name_H-M   'P 1'
#
loop_
_entity.id
_entity.type
_entity.pdbx_description
1 polymer ?
#
loop_
_entity_poly.entity_id
_entity_poly.type
_entity_poly.pdbx_seq_one_letter_code
_entity_poly.pdbx_strand_id
1 'polypeptide(L)'
;MSKTLKVAAFRAEADHLFRLANVDYHACVGAHELDNWRAVAGRVLAEVEHCECKRATPYDLEQFRKAVEAVKERITQAVERGQAKAANDSRFSG
;
A
#
# COMPACT_ATOMS: atom_id res chain seq x y z
N MET A 1 10.37 18.61 2.24
CA MET A 1 11.72 18.41 1.64
C MET A 1 11.69 17.07 0.92
N SER A 2 11.93 17.03 -0.40
CA SER A 2 11.98 15.78 -1.15
C SER A 2 13.22 14.96 -0.78
N LYS A 3 13.07 13.66 -0.58
CA LYS A 3 14.15 12.70 -0.30
C LYS A 3 14.70 12.16 -1.62
N THR A 4 15.92 12.53 -1.99
CA THR A 4 16.56 11.94 -3.18
C THR A 4 17.12 10.55 -2.89
N LEU A 5 16.67 9.54 -3.62
CA LEU A 5 17.10 8.16 -3.51
C LEU A 5 18.12 7.78 -4.59
N LYS A 6 18.99 6.82 -4.26
CA LYS A 6 19.74 6.05 -5.25
C LYS A 6 18.79 5.09 -5.95
N VAL A 7 19.08 4.72 -7.21
CA VAL A 7 18.23 3.84 -8.03
C VAL A 7 17.87 2.53 -7.33
N ALA A 8 18.83 1.89 -6.66
CA ALA A 8 18.59 0.65 -5.93
C ALA A 8 17.56 0.81 -4.79
N ALA A 9 17.64 1.92 -4.04
CA ALA A 9 16.67 2.20 -2.99
C ALA A 9 15.29 2.55 -3.58
N PHE A 10 15.26 3.32 -4.68
CA PHE A 10 14.00 3.63 -5.37
C PHE A 10 13.26 2.38 -5.87
N ARG A 11 14.00 1.41 -6.41
CA ARG A 11 13.45 0.09 -6.80
C ARG A 11 12.96 -0.69 -5.59
N ALA A 12 13.74 -0.70 -4.50
CA ALA A 12 13.33 -1.37 -3.27
C ALA A 12 12.03 -0.79 -2.69
N GLU A 13 11.81 0.52 -2.77
CA GLU A 13 10.53 1.14 -2.38
C GLU A 13 9.38 0.68 -3.30
N ALA A 14 9.59 0.59 -4.61
CA ALA A 14 8.58 0.04 -5.52
C ALA A 14 8.24 -1.42 -5.18
N ASP A 15 9.26 -2.25 -4.92
CA ASP A 15 9.07 -3.65 -4.52
C ASP A 15 8.33 -3.77 -3.18
N HIS A 16 8.64 -2.89 -2.23
CA HIS A 16 7.94 -2.82 -0.94
C HIS A 16 6.47 -2.46 -1.11
N LEU A 17 6.15 -1.45 -1.93
CA LEU A 17 4.76 -1.08 -2.26
C LEU A 17 4.01 -2.24 -2.93
N PHE A 18 4.65 -2.96 -3.86
CA PHE A 18 4.02 -4.12 -4.47
C PHE A 18 3.78 -5.26 -3.48
N ARG A 19 4.73 -5.53 -2.57
CA ARG A 19 4.52 -6.49 -1.49
C ARG A 19 3.33 -6.10 -0.61
N LEU A 20 3.27 -4.82 -0.22
CA LEU A 20 2.20 -4.30 0.62
C LEU A 20 0.83 -4.47 -0.03
N ALA A 21 0.73 -4.20 -1.34
CA ALA A 21 -0.52 -4.31 -2.11
C ALA A 21 -0.92 -5.76 -2.45
N ASN A 22 0.05 -6.63 -2.78
CA ASN A 22 -0.22 -7.96 -3.33
C ASN A 22 -0.05 -9.11 -2.34
N VAL A 23 0.64 -8.90 -1.22
CA VAL A 23 0.88 -9.93 -0.20
C VAL A 23 0.20 -9.53 1.09
N ASP A 24 0.60 -8.42 1.69
CA ASP A 24 0.19 -8.08 3.05
C ASP A 24 -1.33 -7.78 3.12
N TYR A 25 -1.88 -7.09 2.13
CA TYR A 25 -3.34 -6.86 2.02
C TYR A 25 -4.15 -8.17 1.97
N HIS A 26 -3.68 -9.15 1.20
CA HIS A 26 -4.38 -10.41 1.02
C HIS A 26 -4.24 -11.33 2.24
N ALA A 27 -3.20 -11.12 3.06
CA ALA A 27 -3.02 -11.81 4.33
C ALA A 27 -4.02 -11.36 5.42
N CYS A 28 -4.57 -10.14 5.34
CA CYS A 28 -5.58 -9.68 6.28
C CYS A 28 -6.88 -10.48 6.12
N VAL A 29 -7.40 -11.04 7.21
CA VAL A 29 -8.62 -11.85 7.25
C VAL A 29 -9.75 -11.20 8.06
N GLY A 30 -9.44 -10.23 8.94
CA GLY A 30 -10.41 -9.52 9.79
C GLY A 30 -10.50 -8.01 9.53
N ALA A 31 -11.57 -7.38 10.04
CA ALA A 31 -11.79 -5.93 9.92
C ALA A 31 -10.67 -5.11 10.59
N HIS A 32 -10.25 -5.50 11.80
CA HIS A 32 -9.18 -4.82 12.51
C HIS A 32 -7.82 -4.90 11.79
N GLU A 33 -7.50 -6.06 11.20
CA GLU A 33 -6.27 -6.22 10.43
C GLU A 33 -6.27 -5.35 9.18
N LEU A 34 -7.42 -5.24 8.50
CA LEU A 34 -7.58 -4.35 7.34
C LEU A 34 -7.41 -2.87 7.73
N ASP A 35 -7.97 -2.44 8.86
CA ASP A 35 -7.79 -1.06 9.35
C ASP A 35 -6.33 -0.76 9.73
N ASN A 36 -5.66 -1.69 10.41
CA ASN A 36 -4.23 -1.55 10.71
C ASN A 36 -3.39 -1.51 9.44
N TRP A 37 -3.67 -2.41 8.49
CA TRP A 37 -2.98 -2.42 7.19
C TRP A 37 -3.18 -1.11 6.44
N ARG A 38 -4.40 -0.55 6.41
CA ARG A 38 -4.69 0.76 5.79
C ARG A 38 -3.89 1.89 6.43
N ALA A 39 -3.78 1.90 7.76
CA ALA A 39 -3.01 2.92 8.48
C ALA A 39 -1.51 2.83 8.13
N VAL A 40 -0.95 1.62 8.06
CA VAL A 40 0.44 1.41 7.63
C VAL A 40 0.63 1.80 6.18
N ALA A 41 -0.23 1.34 5.28
CA ALA A 41 -0.16 1.65 3.86
C ALA A 41 -0.24 3.15 3.57
N GLY A 42 -1.12 3.87 4.27
CA GLY A 42 -1.23 5.32 4.16
C GLY A 42 0.04 6.05 4.61
N ARG A 43 0.70 5.60 5.67
CA ARG A 43 2.00 6.17 6.12
C ARG A 43 3.10 5.92 5.09
N VAL A 44 3.21 4.69 4.59
CA VAL A 44 4.20 4.36 3.56
C VAL A 44 3.97 5.20 2.29
N LEU A 45 2.72 5.36 1.85
CA LEU A 45 2.39 6.24 0.71
C LEU A 45 2.86 7.69 0.94
N ALA A 46 2.59 8.26 2.11
CA ALA A 46 3.01 9.62 2.43
C ALA A 46 4.54 9.77 2.45
N GLU A 47 5.27 8.73 2.90
CA GLU A 47 6.73 8.74 2.89
C GLU A 47 7.31 8.67 1.47
N VAL A 48 6.74 7.83 0.60
CA VAL A 48 7.25 7.63 -0.76
C VAL A 48 6.83 8.73 -1.74
N GLU A 49 5.74 9.47 -1.48
CA GLU A 49 5.32 10.63 -2.31
C GLU A 49 6.38 11.75 -2.35
N HIS A 50 7.25 11.80 -1.33
CA HIS A 50 8.35 12.76 -1.28
C HIS A 50 9.67 12.20 -1.83
N CYS A 51 9.69 10.97 -2.34
CA CYS A 51 10.89 10.35 -2.88
C CYS A 51 11.10 10.70 -4.35
N GLU A 52 12.33 11.09 -4.69
CA GLU A 52 12.74 11.38 -6.07
C GLU A 52 14.00 10.60 -6.43
N CYS A 53 14.14 10.17 -7.68
CA CYS A 53 15.35 9.47 -8.14
C CYS A 53 15.84 10.02 -9.48
N LYS A 54 16.92 10.81 -9.44
CA LYS A 54 17.47 11.49 -10.64
C LYS A 54 18.01 10.56 -11.71
N ARG A 55 18.33 9.31 -11.36
CA ARG A 55 18.91 8.30 -12.25
C ARG A 55 17.94 7.15 -12.54
N ALA A 56 16.69 7.24 -12.10
CA ALA A 56 15.67 6.25 -12.43
C ALA A 56 15.43 6.25 -13.95
N THR A 57 15.39 5.06 -14.53
CA THR A 57 15.00 4.89 -15.92
C THR A 57 13.49 5.09 -16.07
N PRO A 58 12.96 5.30 -17.29
CA PRO A 58 11.52 5.35 -17.52
C PRO A 58 10.78 4.10 -17.01
N TYR A 59 11.43 2.93 -17.10
CA TYR A 59 10.90 1.68 -16.53
C TYR A 59 10.79 1.76 -15.01
N ASP A 60 11.82 2.24 -14.32
CA ASP A 60 11.81 2.36 -12.86
C ASP A 60 10.70 3.30 -12.38
N LEU A 61 10.54 4.45 -13.06
CA LEU A 61 9.49 5.42 -12.77
C LEU A 61 8.10 4.83 -12.98
N GLU A 62 7.90 4.07 -14.06
CA GLU A 62 6.62 3.42 -14.35
C GLU A 62 6.30 2.31 -13.36
N GLN A 63 7.28 1.51 -12.93
CA GLN A 63 7.07 0.50 -11.88
C GLN A 63 6.68 1.14 -10.57
N PHE A 64 7.37 2.20 -10.16
CA PHE A 64 7.05 2.92 -8.94
C PHE A 64 5.64 3.53 -9.00
N ARG A 65 5.28 4.16 -10.12
CA ARG A 65 3.91 4.68 -10.36
C ARG A 65 2.86 3.58 -10.24
N LYS A 66 3.07 2.43 -10.88
CA LYS A 66 2.16 1.27 -10.78
C LYS A 66 2.04 0.77 -9.35
N ALA A 67 3.14 0.70 -8.61
CA ALA A 67 3.13 0.25 -7.23
C ALA A 67 2.35 1.21 -6.31
N VAL A 68 2.52 2.52 -6.49
CA VAL A 68 1.74 3.54 -5.78
C VAL A 68 0.24 3.40 -6.07
N GLU A 69 -0.14 3.29 -7.35
CA GLU A 69 -1.56 3.15 -7.73
C GLU A 69 -2.16 1.85 -7.20
N ALA A 70 -1.40 0.75 -7.21
CA ALA A 70 -1.86 -0.51 -6.62
C ALA A 70 -2.16 -0.39 -5.12
N VAL A 71 -1.30 0.29 -4.34
CA VAL A 71 -1.57 0.51 -2.90
C VAL A 71 -2.79 1.40 -2.70
N LYS A 72 -2.95 2.47 -3.48
CA LYS A 72 -4.14 3.36 -3.41
C LYS A 72 -5.44 2.60 -3.69
N GLU A 73 -5.45 1.79 -4.75
CA GLU A 73 -6.59 0.94 -5.09
C GLU A 73 -6.95 0.00 -3.94
N ARG A 74 -5.93 -0.64 -3.35
CA ARG A 74 -6.13 -1.57 -2.22
C ARG A 74 -6.59 -0.87 -0.94
N ILE A 75 -6.19 0.38 -0.69
CA ILE A 75 -6.72 1.17 0.43
C ILE A 75 -8.23 1.38 0.29
N THR A 76 -8.71 1.70 -0.91
CA THR A 76 -10.15 1.84 -1.18
C THR A 76 -10.88 0.51 -0.97
N GLN A 77 -10.35 -0.59 -1.52
CA GLN A 77 -10.95 -1.92 -1.36
C GLN A 77 -10.94 -2.41 0.10
N ALA A 78 -9.92 -2.06 0.87
CA ALA A 78 -9.82 -2.43 2.28
C ALA A 78 -10.93 -1.79 3.12
N VAL A 79 -11.42 -0.59 2.75
CA VAL A 79 -12.60 0.03 3.40
C VAL A 79 -13.83 -0.85 3.21
N GLU A 80 -14.14 -1.20 1.96
CA GLU A 80 -15.31 -1.98 1.59
C GLU A 80 -15.26 -3.38 2.22
N ARG A 81 -14.09 -4.03 2.13
CA ARG A 81 -13.86 -5.36 2.72
C ARG A 81 -13.93 -5.32 4.24
N GLY A 82 -13.42 -4.27 4.88
CA GLY A 82 -13.47 -4.08 6.33
C GLY A 82 -14.91 -3.91 6.84
N GLN A 83 -15.71 -3.10 6.16
CA GLN A 83 -17.13 -2.92 6.48
C GLN A 83 -17.91 -4.23 6.34
N ALA A 84 -17.69 -4.98 5.25
CA ALA A 84 -18.33 -6.28 5.04
C ALA A 84 -17.96 -7.30 6.14
N LYS A 85 -16.70 -7.29 6.60
CA LYS A 85 -16.24 -8.16 7.69
C LYS A 85 -16.88 -7.78 9.03
N ALA A 86 -16.88 -6.50 9.39
CA ALA A 86 -17.50 -6.03 10.64
C ALA A 86 -19.01 -6.30 10.71
N ALA A 87 -19.72 -6.17 9.58
CA ALA A 87 -21.14 -6.48 9.49
C ALA A 87 -21.42 -7.98 9.69
N ASN A 88 -20.57 -8.86 9.15
CA ASN A 88 -20.68 -10.30 9.36
C ASN A 88 -20.45 -10.67 10.82
N ASP A 89 -19.40 -10.14 11.45
CA ASP A 89 -19.08 -10.46 12.86
C ASP A 89 -20.23 -10.06 13.81
N SER A 90 -20.90 -8.94 13.51
CA SER A 90 -22.06 -8.45 14.28
C SER A 90 -23.30 -9.35 14.12
N ARG A 91 -23.45 -10.04 12.96
CA ARG A 91 -24.61 -10.89 12.65
C ARG A 91 -24.56 -12.26 13.33
N PHE A 92 -23.39 -12.75 13.69
CA PHE A 92 -23.21 -14.06 14.35
C PHE A 92 -23.05 -13.96 15.88
N SER A 93 -23.08 -12.75 16.44
CA SER A 93 -22.89 -12.48 17.88
C SER A 93 -24.20 -12.28 18.66
N GLY A 94 -25.36 -12.49 18.05
CA GLY A 94 -26.70 -12.39 18.67
C GLY A 94 -27.51 -13.65 18.48
#